data_AF-A0A924PNQ7-F1
#
_entry.id   AF-A0A924PNQ7-F1
#
_cell.length_a   1.000
_cell.length_b   1.000
_cell.length_c   1.000
_cell.angle_alpha   90.00
_cell.angle_beta   90.00
_cell.angle_gamma   90.00
#
_symmetry.space_group_name_H-M   'P 1'
#
loop_
_entity.id
_entity.type
_entity.pdbx_description
1 polymer ?
#
loop_
_entity_poly.entity_id
_entity_poly.type
_entity_poly.pdbx_seq_one_letter_code
_entity_poly.pdbx_strand_id
1 'polypeptide(L)'
;HDLHIEAEDSVPKNAKSQNEPALNRLKIIAPILPHISNHTDFDALRLHPQVDFQFVKINEAIPASDLIILPGSKNVRGDLEHLRANGWEQALTKHLRYGGKVLGICGGFQMLGQLIHDPHALEGEAGSSAGFAWLDMETTLDKEKRLTQVSGKLSFADAKVIGYEIHMGVSTGAALNSPALILDNQPEGAISMDNQIAGTYLHGLFDHTESSAAWLHWAGLDSVESQFDYEQLREAGLERLADSVEQHLDLGKLDINLLNINV
;
A
#
# COMPACT_ATOMS: atom_id res chain seq x y z
N HIS A 1 0.11 -21.98 20.46
CA HIS A 1 1.32 -21.75 19.65
C HIS A 1 0.89 -21.02 18.38
N ASP A 2 0.78 -19.69 18.44
CA ASP A 2 0.52 -18.83 17.29
C ASP A 2 1.58 -17.72 17.34
N LEU A 3 2.74 -18.03 16.78
CA LEU A 3 3.79 -17.08 16.51
C LEU A 3 3.48 -16.49 15.13
N HIS A 4 2.99 -15.24 15.10
CA HIS A 4 2.92 -14.45 13.88
C HIS A 4 4.32 -13.88 13.65
N ILE A 5 5.23 -14.75 13.22
CA ILE A 5 6.54 -14.37 12.68
C ILE A 5 6.36 -14.30 11.18
N GLU A 6 6.83 -13.20 10.58
CA GLU A 6 6.81 -12.90 9.15
C GLU A 6 7.06 -14.17 8.31
N ALA A 7 5.97 -14.70 7.74
CA ALA A 7 6.03 -15.84 6.84
C ALA A 7 6.06 -15.31 5.41
N GLU A 8 7.28 -15.26 4.86
CA GLU A 8 7.59 -14.97 3.46
C GLU A 8 6.94 -15.98 2.47
N ASP A 9 6.24 -17.03 2.93
CA ASP A 9 5.66 -18.03 2.03
C ASP A 9 4.35 -18.70 2.49
N SER A 10 3.59 -18.12 3.41
CA SER A 10 2.26 -18.66 3.73
C SER A 10 1.29 -17.59 4.24
N VAL A 11 0.36 -17.18 3.38
CA VAL A 11 -0.80 -16.37 3.75
C VAL A 11 -1.67 -17.17 4.73
N PRO A 12 -1.85 -16.73 5.99
CA PRO A 12 -2.81 -17.35 6.88
C PRO A 12 -4.21 -17.09 6.34
N LYS A 13 -4.95 -18.16 6.01
CA LYS A 13 -6.40 -18.06 5.84
C LYS A 13 -6.99 -17.92 7.23
N ASN A 14 -7.33 -16.70 7.65
CA ASN A 14 -8.01 -16.49 8.93
C ASN A 14 -9.21 -17.44 9.04
N ALA A 15 -9.22 -18.22 10.11
CA ALA A 15 -10.22 -19.24 10.38
C ALA A 15 -11.61 -18.61 10.42
N LYS A 16 -12.50 -19.08 9.55
CA LYS A 16 -13.90 -18.65 9.45
C LYS A 16 -14.64 -19.05 10.74
N SER A 17 -14.92 -18.10 11.61
CA SER A 17 -15.98 -18.23 12.62
C SER A 17 -17.33 -18.32 11.88
N GLN A 18 -17.98 -19.48 11.91
CA GLN A 18 -19.23 -19.74 11.18
C GLN A 18 -20.48 -19.11 11.83
N ASN A 19 -20.34 -18.33 12.91
CA ASN A 19 -21.47 -17.91 13.75
C ASN A 19 -21.62 -16.39 13.96
N GLU A 20 -20.84 -15.55 13.28
CA GLU A 20 -21.10 -14.11 13.29
C GLU A 20 -22.06 -13.72 12.16
N PRO A 21 -23.06 -12.84 12.41
CA PRO A 21 -23.84 -12.26 11.32
C PRO A 21 -22.84 -11.65 10.33
N ALA A 22 -23.06 -11.85 9.03
CA ALA A 22 -22.16 -11.37 7.99
C ALA A 22 -22.00 -9.85 8.15
N LEU A 23 -20.94 -9.43 8.85
CA LEU A 23 -20.48 -8.06 8.82
C LEU A 23 -20.29 -7.76 7.34
N ASN A 24 -20.89 -6.67 6.86
CA ASN A 24 -20.72 -6.23 5.50
C ASN A 24 -19.27 -5.72 5.39
N ARG A 25 -18.32 -6.65 5.19
CA ARG A 25 -16.89 -6.36 5.14
C ARG A 25 -16.58 -5.62 3.85
N LEU A 26 -15.73 -4.61 3.96
CA LEU A 26 -15.22 -3.90 2.81
C LEU A 26 -14.29 -4.84 2.04
N LYS A 27 -14.60 -5.10 0.76
CA LYS A 27 -13.80 -5.97 -0.09
C LYS A 27 -12.70 -5.17 -0.75
N ILE A 28 -11.46 -5.52 -0.44
CA ILE A 28 -10.28 -4.83 -0.96
C ILE A 28 -9.42 -5.85 -1.71
N ILE A 29 -8.98 -5.51 -2.91
CA ILE A 29 -8.04 -6.34 -3.64
C ILE A 29 -6.81 -5.57 -4.09
N ALA A 30 -5.70 -6.27 -4.22
CA ALA A 30 -4.48 -5.75 -4.82
C ALA A 30 -3.88 -6.79 -5.79
N PRO A 31 -3.43 -6.40 -7.01
CA PRO A 31 -2.68 -7.30 -7.87
C PRO A 31 -1.33 -7.65 -7.24
N ILE A 32 -0.91 -8.91 -7.37
CA ILE A 32 0.48 -9.29 -7.13
C ILE A 32 1.27 -8.93 -8.39
N LEU A 33 1.98 -7.80 -8.33
CA LEU A 33 2.87 -7.37 -9.40
C LEU A 33 4.17 -8.19 -9.41
N PRO A 34 4.78 -8.44 -10.58
CA PRO A 34 6.07 -9.14 -10.67
C PRO A 34 7.17 -8.50 -9.81
N HIS A 35 7.18 -7.17 -9.70
CA HIS A 35 8.16 -6.41 -8.92
C HIS A 35 7.52 -5.65 -7.77
N ILE A 36 6.48 -6.22 -7.15
CA ILE A 36 5.81 -5.64 -5.98
C ILE A 36 6.83 -5.25 -4.90
N SER A 37 6.66 -4.05 -4.33
CA SER A 37 7.44 -3.54 -3.20
C SER A 37 6.55 -3.27 -2.00
N ASN A 38 7.14 -3.27 -0.80
CA ASN A 38 6.47 -2.88 0.44
C ASN A 38 5.13 -3.62 0.64
N HIS A 39 5.14 -4.94 0.45
CA HIS A 39 3.96 -5.79 0.64
C HIS A 39 3.36 -5.69 2.05
N THR A 40 4.13 -5.17 3.01
CA THR A 40 3.71 -4.87 4.38
C THR A 40 2.66 -3.75 4.48
N ASP A 41 2.52 -2.89 3.47
CA ASP A 41 1.45 -1.87 3.41
C ASP A 41 0.04 -2.46 3.56
N PHE A 42 -0.11 -3.76 3.30
CA PHE A 42 -1.37 -4.47 3.31
C PHE A 42 -1.63 -5.24 4.60
N ASP A 43 -0.66 -5.33 5.53
CA ASP A 43 -0.79 -6.18 6.71
C ASP A 43 -1.88 -5.66 7.66
N ALA A 44 -1.97 -4.34 7.84
CA ALA A 44 -3.06 -3.74 8.59
C ALA A 44 -4.43 -4.11 7.99
N LEU A 45 -4.56 -4.09 6.66
CA LEU A 45 -5.79 -4.48 5.96
C LEU A 45 -6.10 -5.98 6.08
N ARG A 46 -5.09 -6.84 6.01
CA ARG A 46 -5.23 -8.30 6.14
C ARG A 46 -5.71 -8.72 7.52
N LEU A 47 -5.32 -7.97 8.55
CA LEU A 47 -5.66 -8.23 9.95
C LEU A 47 -6.94 -7.49 10.38
N HIS A 48 -7.39 -6.49 9.64
CA HIS A 48 -8.53 -5.66 10.02
C HIS A 48 -9.85 -6.47 10.02
N PRO A 49 -10.65 -6.46 11.11
CA PRO A 49 -11.82 -7.34 11.27
C PRO A 49 -12.96 -7.05 10.28
N GLN A 50 -13.05 -5.80 9.81
CA GLN A 50 -14.09 -5.34 8.87
C GLN A 50 -13.64 -5.34 7.40
N VAL A 51 -12.46 -5.87 7.10
CA VAL A 51 -11.93 -5.92 5.72
C VAL A 51 -11.85 -7.37 5.24
N ASP A 52 -12.29 -7.59 4.01
CA ASP A 52 -12.01 -8.81 3.26
C ASP A 52 -10.94 -8.49 2.21
N PHE A 53 -9.68 -8.66 2.60
CA PHE A 53 -8.53 -8.35 1.74
C PHE A 53 -8.07 -9.59 0.97
N GLN A 54 -7.87 -9.45 -0.33
CA GLN A 54 -7.30 -10.49 -1.17
C GLN A 54 -6.22 -9.95 -2.12
N PHE A 55 -5.05 -10.59 -2.09
CA PHE A 55 -4.12 -10.51 -3.22
C PHE A 55 -4.60 -11.36 -4.39
N VAL A 56 -4.56 -10.78 -5.60
CA VAL A 56 -5.00 -11.43 -6.82
C VAL A 56 -3.78 -11.60 -7.73
N LYS A 57 -3.47 -12.83 -8.14
CA LYS A 57 -2.39 -13.02 -9.12
C LYS A 57 -2.79 -12.37 -10.43
N ILE A 58 -1.82 -11.76 -11.10
CA ILE A 58 -2.05 -10.97 -12.30
C ILE A 58 -2.81 -11.72 -13.40
N ASN A 59 -2.62 -13.04 -13.51
CA ASN A 59 -3.20 -13.92 -14.52
C ASN A 59 -4.48 -14.64 -14.05
N GLU A 60 -4.98 -14.35 -12.86
CA GLU A 60 -6.22 -14.91 -12.32
C GLU A 60 -7.42 -13.99 -12.59
N ALA A 61 -8.63 -14.54 -12.45
CA ALA A 61 -9.85 -13.75 -12.58
C ALA A 61 -9.93 -12.70 -11.46
N ILE A 62 -10.19 -11.44 -11.86
CA ILE A 62 -10.32 -10.31 -10.93
C ILE A 62 -11.71 -10.39 -10.27
N PRO A 63 -11.80 -10.63 -8.95
CA PRO A 63 -13.08 -10.70 -8.25
C PRO A 63 -13.73 -9.31 -8.12
N ALA A 64 -15.02 -9.29 -7.79
CA ALA A 64 -15.69 -8.03 -7.43
C ALA A 64 -15.15 -7.52 -6.09
N SER A 65 -14.85 -6.23 -6.03
CA SER A 65 -14.38 -5.54 -4.83
C SER A 65 -14.99 -4.14 -4.74
N ASP A 66 -14.79 -3.49 -3.59
CA ASP A 66 -15.18 -2.10 -3.36
C ASP A 66 -13.99 -1.16 -3.62
N LEU A 67 -12.78 -1.61 -3.23
CA LEU A 67 -11.51 -0.93 -3.46
C LEU A 67 -10.53 -1.84 -4.21
N ILE A 68 -9.82 -1.27 -5.18
CA ILE A 68 -8.62 -1.88 -5.78
C ILE A 68 -7.42 -1.02 -5.44
N ILE A 69 -6.40 -1.60 -4.80
CA ILE A 69 -5.16 -0.91 -4.48
C ILE A 69 -4.08 -1.35 -5.47
N LEU A 70 -3.50 -0.41 -6.20
CA LEU A 70 -2.30 -0.63 -7.01
C LEU A 70 -1.08 -0.47 -6.10
N PRO A 71 -0.33 -1.55 -5.82
CA PRO A 71 0.78 -1.51 -4.87
C PRO A 71 1.99 -0.78 -5.44
N GLY A 72 2.98 -0.53 -4.57
CA GLY A 72 4.30 -0.10 -5.00
C GLY A 72 4.96 -1.11 -5.92
N SER A 73 5.80 -0.63 -6.84
CA SER A 73 6.57 -1.43 -7.78
C SER A 73 8.00 -0.90 -7.87
N LYS A 74 8.96 -1.83 -8.00
CA LYS A 74 10.37 -1.51 -8.32
C LYS A 74 10.66 -1.48 -9.83
N ASN A 75 9.65 -1.77 -10.64
CA ASN A 75 9.68 -1.70 -12.09
C ASN A 75 8.33 -1.24 -12.62
N VAL A 76 8.05 0.05 -12.44
CA VAL A 76 6.72 0.61 -12.63
C VAL A 76 6.27 0.45 -14.08
N ARG A 77 7.16 0.72 -15.04
CA ARG A 77 6.83 0.63 -16.46
C ARG A 77 6.59 -0.82 -16.91
N GLY A 78 7.40 -1.77 -16.45
CA GLY A 78 7.23 -3.19 -16.78
C GLY A 78 6.00 -3.80 -16.11
N ASP A 79 5.75 -3.48 -14.84
CA ASP A 79 4.58 -3.98 -14.11
C ASP A 79 3.27 -3.38 -14.67
N LEU A 80 3.30 -2.13 -15.14
CA LEU A 80 2.18 -1.52 -15.86
C LEU A 80 1.88 -2.25 -17.18
N GLU A 81 2.91 -2.59 -17.96
CA GLU A 81 2.74 -3.40 -19.16
C GLU A 81 2.14 -4.78 -18.81
N HIS A 82 2.59 -5.39 -17.71
CA HIS A 82 2.07 -6.67 -17.25
C HIS A 82 0.60 -6.60 -16.83
N LEU A 83 0.18 -5.54 -16.13
CA LEU A 83 -1.22 -5.27 -15.82
C LEU A 83 -2.07 -5.18 -17.10
N ARG A 84 -1.60 -4.43 -18.10
CA ARG A 84 -2.29 -4.28 -19.39
C ARG A 84 -2.41 -5.60 -20.13
N ALA A 85 -1.31 -6.35 -20.23
CA ALA A 85 -1.26 -7.64 -20.91
C ALA A 85 -2.24 -8.67 -20.31
N ASN A 86 -2.55 -8.54 -19.01
CA ASN A 86 -3.47 -9.42 -18.29
C ASN A 86 -4.86 -8.78 -18.06
N GLY A 87 -5.21 -7.70 -18.77
CA GLY A 87 -6.57 -7.14 -18.78
C GLY A 87 -6.96 -6.30 -17.56
N TRP A 88 -6.01 -5.96 -16.68
CA TRP A 88 -6.29 -5.18 -15.47
C TRP A 88 -6.78 -3.77 -15.76
N GLU A 89 -6.23 -3.09 -16.78
CA GLU A 89 -6.68 -1.73 -17.16
C GLU A 89 -8.18 -1.70 -17.51
N GLN A 90 -8.66 -2.72 -18.23
CA GLN A 90 -10.07 -2.86 -18.59
C GLN A 90 -10.93 -3.15 -17.36
N ALA A 91 -10.45 -4.00 -16.45
CA ALA A 91 -11.13 -4.31 -15.20
C ALA A 91 -11.22 -3.10 -14.27
N LEU A 92 -10.14 -2.35 -14.09
CA LEU A 92 -10.10 -1.11 -13.31
C LEU A 92 -11.04 -0.05 -13.90
N THR A 93 -11.01 0.13 -15.23
CA THR A 93 -11.92 1.06 -15.91
C THR A 93 -13.39 0.67 -15.69
N LYS A 94 -13.70 -0.63 -15.75
CA LYS A 94 -15.04 -1.15 -15.46
C LYS A 94 -15.41 -0.93 -13.99
N HIS A 95 -14.49 -1.18 -13.06
CA HIS A 95 -14.66 -0.99 -11.62
C HIS A 95 -15.03 0.46 -11.29
N LEU A 96 -14.25 1.43 -11.79
CA LEU A 96 -14.51 2.86 -11.65
C LEU A 96 -15.86 3.25 -12.26
N ARG A 97 -16.24 2.70 -13.42
CA ARG A 97 -17.55 2.98 -14.04
C ARG A 97 -18.73 2.59 -13.14
N TYR A 98 -18.57 1.56 -12.30
CA TYR A 98 -19.61 1.10 -11.38
C TYR A 98 -19.51 1.72 -9.98
N GLY A 99 -18.70 2.78 -9.81
CA GLY A 99 -18.57 3.49 -8.54
C GLY A 99 -17.51 2.93 -7.60
N GLY A 100 -16.74 1.94 -8.05
CA GLY A 100 -15.65 1.37 -7.27
C GLY A 100 -14.47 2.35 -7.14
N LYS A 101 -13.65 2.17 -6.12
CA LYS A 101 -12.50 3.05 -5.84
C LYS A 101 -11.16 2.43 -6.21
N VAL A 102 -10.20 3.28 -6.55
CA VAL A 102 -8.82 2.90 -6.84
C VAL A 102 -7.84 3.74 -6.02
N LEU A 103 -6.93 3.08 -5.32
CA LEU A 103 -5.84 3.73 -4.58
C LEU A 103 -4.49 3.30 -5.17
N GLY A 104 -3.65 4.23 -5.58
CA GLY A 104 -2.27 3.95 -6.01
C GLY A 104 -1.26 4.28 -4.92
N ILE A 105 -0.36 3.35 -4.60
CA ILE A 105 0.72 3.56 -3.63
C ILE A 105 2.06 3.51 -4.35
N CYS A 106 2.89 4.54 -4.19
CA CYS A 106 4.21 4.67 -4.79
C CYS A 106 4.20 4.35 -6.30
N GLY A 107 4.80 3.25 -6.76
CA GLY A 107 4.73 2.83 -8.16
C GLY A 107 3.30 2.76 -8.72
N GLY A 108 2.34 2.29 -7.93
CA GLY A 108 0.92 2.29 -8.31
C GLY A 108 0.34 3.69 -8.47
N PHE A 109 0.80 4.68 -7.70
CA PHE A 109 0.42 6.09 -7.88
C PHE A 109 0.93 6.64 -9.22
N GLN A 110 2.18 6.34 -9.55
CA GLN A 110 2.79 6.76 -10.82
C GLN A 110 2.02 6.21 -12.03
N MET A 111 1.54 4.97 -11.95
CA MET A 111 0.71 4.34 -12.98
C MET A 111 -0.60 5.10 -13.25
N LEU A 112 -1.15 5.82 -12.27
CA LEU A 112 -2.39 6.59 -12.44
C LEU A 112 -2.21 7.84 -13.33
N GLY A 113 -0.96 8.32 -13.49
CA GLY A 113 -0.63 9.49 -14.29
C GLY A 113 -0.72 9.28 -15.81
N GLN A 114 -0.41 10.31 -16.58
CA GLN A 114 -0.38 10.28 -18.04
C GLN A 114 0.87 9.59 -18.59
N LEU A 115 2.04 9.88 -18.01
CA LEU A 115 3.33 9.39 -18.47
C LEU A 115 4.24 9.02 -17.29
N ILE A 116 5.05 7.97 -17.50
CA ILE A 116 6.14 7.57 -16.61
C ILE A 116 7.43 7.56 -17.43
N HIS A 117 8.38 8.39 -17.04
CA HIS A 117 9.69 8.53 -17.69
C HIS A 117 10.78 7.85 -16.86
N ASP A 118 11.58 7.00 -17.50
CA ASP A 118 12.83 6.48 -16.94
C ASP A 118 13.97 6.83 -17.90
N PRO A 119 14.44 8.10 -17.92
CA PRO A 119 15.51 8.53 -18.82
C PRO A 119 16.88 7.93 -18.45
N HIS A 120 16.99 7.34 -17.26
CA HIS A 120 18.24 6.87 -16.69
C HIS A 120 18.35 5.35 -16.62
N ALA A 121 17.35 4.61 -17.14
CA ALA A 121 17.33 3.15 -17.12
C ALA A 121 17.47 2.59 -15.69
N LEU A 122 16.78 3.19 -14.71
CA LEU A 122 16.86 2.81 -13.30
C LEU A 122 16.11 1.51 -13.02
N GLU A 123 15.01 1.29 -13.74
CA GLU A 123 14.11 0.15 -13.52
C GLU A 123 14.01 -0.79 -14.73
N GLY A 124 14.66 -0.44 -15.85
CA GLY A 124 14.65 -1.21 -17.09
C GLY A 124 15.31 -0.45 -18.24
N GLU A 125 14.84 -0.66 -19.47
CA GLU A 125 15.34 0.09 -20.62
C GLU A 125 14.94 1.57 -20.53
N ALA A 126 15.86 2.49 -20.84
CA ALA A 126 15.55 3.92 -20.82
C ALA A 126 14.38 4.25 -21.76
N GLY A 127 13.47 5.09 -21.32
CA GLY A 127 12.34 5.49 -22.16
C GLY A 127 11.17 6.07 -21.39
N SER A 128 10.00 6.03 -22.00
CA SER A 128 8.76 6.53 -21.41
C SER A 128 7.60 5.61 -21.77
N SER A 129 6.65 5.47 -20.85
CA SER A 129 5.44 4.69 -21.05
C SER A 129 4.23 5.55 -20.70
N ALA A 130 3.14 5.43 -21.46
CA ALA A 130 1.86 5.99 -21.07
C ALA A 130 1.37 5.31 -19.78
N GLY A 131 0.97 6.07 -18.77
CA GLY A 131 0.23 5.58 -17.63
C GLY A 131 -1.24 5.32 -17.98
N PHE A 132 -2.10 5.15 -16.97
CA PHE A 132 -3.55 5.02 -17.16
C PHE A 132 -4.23 6.34 -17.55
N ALA A 133 -3.55 7.47 -17.36
CA ALA A 133 -4.03 8.82 -17.64
C ALA A 133 -5.34 9.18 -16.91
N TRP A 134 -5.49 8.71 -15.67
CA TRP A 134 -6.64 9.05 -14.82
C TRP A 134 -6.38 10.26 -13.91
N LEU A 135 -5.11 10.56 -13.65
CA LEU A 135 -4.66 11.76 -12.99
C LEU A 135 -3.83 12.59 -13.96
N ASP A 136 -4.12 13.89 -14.04
CA ASP A 136 -3.38 14.86 -14.86
C ASP A 136 -2.01 15.19 -14.23
N MET A 137 -1.12 14.21 -14.29
CA MET A 137 0.26 14.28 -13.81
C MET A 137 1.16 13.35 -14.60
N GLU A 138 2.45 13.63 -14.57
CA GLU A 138 3.51 12.82 -15.17
C GLU A 138 4.57 12.56 -14.11
N THR A 139 5.18 11.37 -14.14
CA THR A 139 6.26 11.01 -13.22
C THR A 139 7.57 10.81 -13.98
N THR A 140 8.66 11.40 -13.48
CA THR A 140 10.02 11.08 -13.92
C THR A 140 10.78 10.36 -12.83
N LEU A 141 11.37 9.21 -13.14
CA LEU A 141 12.30 8.51 -12.25
C LEU A 141 13.66 9.22 -12.28
N ASP A 142 14.08 9.71 -11.13
CA ASP A 142 15.35 10.42 -10.94
C ASP A 142 16.35 9.55 -10.15
N LYS A 143 17.65 9.84 -10.26
CA LYS A 143 18.73 9.09 -9.61
C LYS A 143 18.70 9.23 -8.09
N GLU A 144 18.14 10.33 -7.58
CA GLU A 144 18.03 10.58 -6.16
C GLU A 144 16.89 9.78 -5.56
N LYS A 145 17.25 8.83 -4.70
CA LYS A 145 16.29 8.05 -3.93
C LYS A 145 15.89 8.84 -2.68
N ARG A 146 14.62 9.23 -2.60
CA ARG A 146 14.03 9.74 -1.37
C ARG A 146 13.83 8.58 -0.41
N LEU A 147 14.35 8.71 0.81
CA LEU A 147 14.12 7.79 1.93
C LEU A 147 13.97 8.63 3.20
N THR A 148 12.72 8.87 3.60
CA THR A 148 12.44 9.70 4.78
C THR A 148 11.17 9.23 5.47
N GLN A 149 11.17 9.31 6.81
CA GLN A 149 9.94 9.22 7.59
C GLN A 149 9.27 10.57 7.56
N VAL A 150 7.95 10.59 7.36
CA VAL A 150 7.16 11.81 7.23
C VAL A 150 5.86 11.66 8.00
N SER A 151 5.31 12.80 8.41
CA SER A 151 4.04 12.84 9.12
C SER A 151 3.19 14.01 8.63
N GLY A 152 1.89 13.92 8.87
CA GLY A 152 0.97 14.94 8.43
C GLY A 152 -0.48 14.55 8.68
N LYS A 153 -1.33 14.92 7.72
CA LYS A 153 -2.76 14.63 7.76
C LYS A 153 -3.31 14.33 6.38
N LEU A 154 -4.44 13.63 6.35
CA LEU A 154 -5.20 13.43 5.12
C LEU A 154 -5.86 14.75 4.69
N SER A 155 -5.94 15.01 3.39
CA SER A 155 -6.58 16.23 2.88
C SER A 155 -8.11 16.18 2.95
N PHE A 156 -8.68 14.98 2.99
CA PHE A 156 -10.13 14.74 2.94
C PHE A 156 -10.73 14.38 4.30
N ALA A 157 -9.92 14.28 5.36
CA ALA A 157 -10.35 13.94 6.71
C ALA A 157 -9.42 14.58 7.73
N ASP A 158 -9.93 14.93 8.91
CA ASP A 158 -9.11 15.38 10.04
C ASP A 158 -8.49 14.18 10.76
N ALA A 159 -7.61 13.47 10.05
CA ALA A 159 -6.95 12.26 10.50
C ALA A 159 -5.45 12.38 10.31
N LYS A 160 -4.68 12.08 11.37
CA LYS A 160 -3.22 12.08 11.28
C LYS A 160 -2.74 10.88 10.51
N VAL A 161 -1.62 11.07 9.83
CA VAL A 161 -0.92 10.02 9.09
C VAL A 161 0.57 10.12 9.37
N ILE A 162 1.20 8.97 9.55
CA ILE A 162 2.64 8.83 9.70
C ILE A 162 3.03 7.67 8.79
N GLY A 163 4.16 7.80 8.13
CA GLY A 163 4.65 6.77 7.23
C GLY A 163 6.04 7.10 6.75
N TYR A 164 6.41 6.51 5.62
CA TYR A 164 7.70 6.77 5.01
C TYR A 164 7.59 6.83 3.49
N GLU A 165 8.47 7.62 2.89
CA GLU A 165 8.62 7.71 1.45
C GLU A 165 9.90 6.98 1.07
N ILE A 166 9.80 6.04 0.13
CA ILE A 166 10.94 5.32 -0.45
C ILE A 166 10.80 5.22 -1.97
N HIS A 167 11.15 6.28 -2.68
CA HIS A 167 10.94 6.32 -4.13
C HIS A 167 11.97 7.18 -4.86
N MET A 168 12.07 6.95 -6.16
CA MET A 168 12.87 7.71 -7.10
C MET A 168 11.99 8.59 -8.03
N GLY A 169 10.68 8.35 -8.03
CA GLY A 169 9.76 9.09 -8.89
C GLY A 169 9.49 10.49 -8.38
N VAL A 170 9.57 11.48 -9.26
CA VAL A 170 9.14 12.85 -9.03
C VAL A 170 7.94 13.11 -9.94
N SER A 171 6.78 13.35 -9.34
CA SER A 171 5.54 13.64 -10.08
C SER A 171 5.30 15.13 -10.19
N THR A 172 4.80 15.57 -11.35
CA THR A 172 4.39 16.95 -11.62
C THR A 172 3.10 16.98 -12.43
N GLY A 173 2.25 18.01 -12.25
CA GLY A 173 1.03 18.19 -13.04
C GLY A 173 -0.14 18.77 -12.25
N ALA A 174 -1.26 19.03 -12.93
CA ALA A 174 -2.41 19.71 -12.35
C ALA A 174 -3.14 18.88 -11.29
N ALA A 175 -3.06 17.54 -11.35
CA ALA A 175 -3.67 16.66 -10.35
C ALA A 175 -3.13 16.89 -8.93
N LEU A 176 -1.86 17.30 -8.81
CA LEU A 176 -1.21 17.55 -7.52
C LEU A 176 -1.74 18.80 -6.81
N ASN A 177 -2.54 19.63 -7.48
CA ASN A 177 -3.26 20.74 -6.84
C ASN A 177 -4.42 20.28 -5.95
N SER A 178 -4.83 19.01 -6.07
CA SER A 178 -5.83 18.35 -5.21
C SER A 178 -5.16 17.20 -4.47
N PRO A 179 -4.28 17.48 -3.48
CA PRO A 179 -3.46 16.47 -2.84
C PRO A 179 -4.29 15.50 -1.99
N ALA A 180 -3.82 14.26 -1.87
CA ALA A 180 -4.42 13.28 -0.95
C ALA A 180 -4.01 13.52 0.51
N LEU A 181 -2.82 14.08 0.72
CA LEU A 181 -2.23 14.31 2.03
C LEU A 181 -1.55 15.68 2.09
N ILE A 182 -1.41 16.20 3.31
CA ILE A 182 -0.51 17.30 3.62
C ILE A 182 0.57 16.76 4.56
N LEU A 183 1.78 16.55 4.04
CA LEU A 183 2.93 15.98 4.77
C LEU A 183 3.97 17.08 5.01
N ASP A 184 4.41 17.26 6.25
CA ASP A 184 5.34 18.34 6.64
C ASP A 184 4.94 19.74 6.09
N ASN A 185 3.63 20.01 6.09
CA ASN A 185 3.01 21.22 5.51
C ASN A 185 3.12 21.38 3.99
N GLN A 186 3.44 20.31 3.25
CA GLN A 186 3.50 20.28 1.79
C GLN A 186 2.39 19.37 1.23
N PRO A 187 1.79 19.73 0.08
CA PRO A 187 0.85 18.86 -0.61
C PRO A 187 1.55 17.59 -1.12
N GLU A 188 0.91 16.44 -0.94
CA GLU A 188 1.41 15.14 -1.41
C GLU A 188 0.27 14.28 -1.97
N GLY A 189 0.61 13.51 -3.01
CA GLY A 189 -0.33 12.64 -3.70
C GLY A 189 -1.37 13.42 -4.50
N ALA A 190 -2.45 12.75 -4.86
CA ALA A 190 -3.59 13.36 -5.53
C ALA A 190 -4.89 12.60 -5.26
N ILE A 191 -6.01 13.33 -5.30
CA ILE A 191 -7.38 12.79 -5.32
C ILE A 191 -8.11 13.38 -6.51
N SER A 192 -8.74 12.50 -7.29
CA SER A 192 -9.60 12.85 -8.43
C SER A 192 -10.84 13.64 -8.01
N MET A 193 -11.35 14.50 -8.90
CA MET A 193 -12.51 15.36 -8.62
C MET A 193 -13.80 14.60 -8.26
N ASP A 194 -13.98 13.40 -8.80
CA ASP A 194 -15.13 12.53 -8.50
C ASP A 194 -14.91 11.66 -7.26
N ASN A 195 -13.76 11.81 -6.58
CA ASN A 195 -13.36 11.11 -5.38
C ASN A 195 -13.29 9.57 -5.53
N GLN A 196 -13.10 9.06 -6.75
CA GLN A 196 -13.00 7.61 -6.99
C GLN A 196 -11.56 7.10 -7.00
N ILE A 197 -10.63 7.98 -7.37
CA ILE A 197 -9.21 7.68 -7.51
C ILE A 197 -8.41 8.54 -6.55
N ALA A 198 -7.50 7.90 -5.81
CA ALA A 198 -6.50 8.56 -5.00
C ALA A 198 -5.12 7.91 -5.22
N GLY A 199 -4.06 8.63 -4.92
CA GLY A 199 -2.75 8.02 -4.81
C GLY A 199 -1.73 8.90 -4.11
N THR A 200 -0.63 8.27 -3.69
CA THR A 200 0.39 8.85 -2.83
C THR A 200 1.70 8.06 -2.93
N TYR A 201 2.82 8.70 -2.64
CA TYR A 201 4.12 8.05 -2.42
C TYR A 201 4.30 7.52 -0.99
N LEU A 202 3.41 7.87 -0.07
CA LEU A 202 3.49 7.46 1.33
C LEU A 202 3.16 5.97 1.49
N HIS A 203 4.09 5.25 2.13
CA HIS A 203 3.87 3.89 2.63
C HIS A 203 3.41 3.92 4.10
N GLY A 204 2.72 2.86 4.53
CA GLY A 204 2.15 2.78 5.89
C GLY A 204 0.81 3.50 6.07
N LEU A 205 0.05 3.74 4.99
CA LEU A 205 -1.23 4.48 5.03
C LEU A 205 -2.24 3.90 6.03
N PHE A 206 -2.21 2.60 6.26
CA PHE A 206 -3.17 1.87 7.08
C PHE A 206 -2.61 1.49 8.46
N ASP A 207 -1.37 1.87 8.76
CA ASP A 207 -0.66 1.38 9.95
C ASP A 207 -1.16 2.06 11.22
N HIS A 208 -1.65 3.29 11.13
CA HIS A 208 -2.21 4.04 12.25
C HIS A 208 -3.73 4.13 12.20
N THR A 209 -4.36 3.97 13.37
CA THR A 209 -5.83 3.86 13.54
C THR A 209 -6.61 4.98 12.87
N GLU A 210 -6.21 6.26 13.06
CA GLU A 210 -6.91 7.41 12.48
C GLU A 210 -6.86 7.40 10.93
N SER A 211 -5.67 7.21 10.37
CA SER A 211 -5.47 7.16 8.91
C SER A 211 -6.18 5.96 8.28
N SER A 212 -6.03 4.78 8.90
CA SER A 212 -6.68 3.56 8.45
C SER A 212 -8.20 3.70 8.42
N ALA A 213 -8.80 4.21 9.50
CA ALA A 213 -10.24 4.45 9.56
C ALA A 213 -10.70 5.45 8.48
N ALA A 214 -9.96 6.54 8.27
CA ALA A 214 -10.31 7.53 7.27
C ALA A 214 -10.22 6.98 5.83
N TRP A 215 -9.19 6.18 5.51
CA TRP A 215 -9.08 5.54 4.19
C TRP A 215 -10.13 4.45 3.97
N LEU A 216 -10.44 3.64 4.99
CA LEU A 216 -11.51 2.64 4.91
C LEU A 216 -12.88 3.31 4.74
N HIS A 217 -13.11 4.43 5.44
CA HIS A 217 -14.32 5.22 5.26
C HIS A 217 -14.40 5.82 3.86
N TRP A 218 -13.30 6.41 3.37
CA TRP A 218 -13.20 6.89 1.99
C TRP A 218 -13.49 5.79 0.98
N ALA A 219 -13.07 4.55 1.26
CA ALA A 219 -13.28 3.38 0.42
C ALA A 219 -14.72 2.84 0.45
N GLY A 220 -15.58 3.33 1.34
CA GLY A 220 -17.00 2.97 1.41
C GLY A 220 -17.43 2.26 2.69
N LEU A 221 -16.58 2.19 3.73
CA LEU A 221 -16.96 1.64 5.03
C LEU A 221 -17.70 2.69 5.88
N ASP A 222 -19.00 2.50 6.10
CA ASP A 222 -19.86 3.48 6.81
C ASP A 222 -19.42 3.76 8.26
N SER A 223 -19.04 2.71 8.99
CA SER A 223 -18.59 2.81 10.39
C SER A 223 -17.40 1.90 10.64
N VAL A 224 -16.24 2.51 10.87
CA VAL A 224 -15.03 1.79 11.28
C VAL A 224 -15.09 1.56 12.79
N GLU A 225 -14.94 0.31 13.20
CA GLU A 225 -14.85 -0.07 14.61
C GLU A 225 -13.53 0.43 15.19
N SER A 226 -13.62 1.26 16.23
CA SER A 226 -12.49 1.98 16.81
C SER A 226 -11.52 1.12 17.64
N GLN A 227 -11.65 -0.21 17.62
CA GLN A 227 -10.89 -1.12 18.50
C GLN A 227 -9.73 -1.82 17.81
N PHE A 228 -9.55 -1.66 16.49
CA PHE A 228 -8.43 -2.25 15.78
C PHE A 228 -7.23 -1.30 15.79
N ASP A 229 -6.16 -1.70 16.49
CA ASP A 229 -4.89 -1.00 16.54
C ASP A 229 -3.79 -1.92 15.99
N TYR A 230 -3.38 -1.67 14.76
CA TYR A 230 -2.36 -2.46 14.09
C TYR A 230 -0.98 -2.28 14.71
N GLU A 231 -0.66 -1.07 15.16
CA GLU A 231 0.62 -0.77 15.81
C GLU A 231 0.76 -1.58 17.09
N GLN A 232 -0.28 -1.60 17.94
CA GLN A 232 -0.32 -2.44 19.13
C GLN A 232 -0.20 -3.94 18.81
N LEU A 233 -0.88 -4.41 17.76
CA LEU A 233 -0.79 -5.81 17.32
C LEU A 233 0.61 -6.18 16.84
N ARG A 234 1.27 -5.27 16.12
CA ARG A 234 2.64 -5.44 15.62
C ARG A 234 3.64 -5.46 16.77
N GLU A 235 3.54 -4.53 17.71
CA GLU A 235 4.39 -4.49 18.92
C GLU A 235 4.24 -5.78 19.75
N ALA A 236 3.02 -6.24 19.98
CA ALA A 236 2.77 -7.49 20.68
C ALA A 236 3.29 -8.73 19.91
N GLY A 237 3.40 -8.66 18.58
CA GLY A 237 4.07 -9.66 17.76
C GLY A 237 5.59 -9.67 17.96
N LEU A 238 6.20 -8.49 17.94
CA LEU A 238 7.65 -8.32 18.15
C LEU A 238 8.07 -8.74 19.56
N GLU A 239 7.30 -8.38 20.59
CA GLU A 239 7.59 -8.79 21.98
C GLU A 239 7.55 -10.32 22.13
N ARG A 240 6.55 -10.98 21.52
CA ARG A 240 6.48 -12.45 21.53
C ARG A 240 7.64 -13.10 20.78
N LEU A 241 8.11 -12.49 19.71
CA LEU A 241 9.32 -12.96 19.01
C LEU A 241 10.55 -12.79 19.91
N ALA A 242 10.71 -11.64 20.56
CA ALA A 242 11.79 -11.38 21.50
C ALA A 242 11.79 -12.40 22.66
N ASP A 243 10.65 -12.60 23.31
CA ASP A 243 10.45 -13.61 24.35
C ASP A 243 10.83 -15.02 23.86
N SER A 244 10.41 -15.38 22.64
CA SER A 244 10.72 -16.69 22.06
C SER A 244 12.21 -16.85 21.78
N VAL A 245 12.89 -15.79 21.32
CA VAL A 245 14.34 -15.79 21.13
C VAL A 245 15.05 -15.91 22.47
N GLU A 246 14.68 -15.13 23.48
CA GLU A 246 15.30 -15.22 24.82
C GLU A 246 15.12 -16.60 25.46
N GLN A 247 13.96 -17.23 25.28
CA GLN A 247 13.67 -18.55 25.86
C GLN A 247 14.43 -19.70 25.18
N HIS A 248 14.73 -19.59 23.88
CA HIS A 248 15.29 -20.69 23.09
C HIS A 248 16.73 -20.44 22.63
N LEU A 249 17.22 -19.21 22.75
CA LEU A 249 18.57 -18.81 22.42
C LEU A 249 19.31 -18.41 23.69
N ASP A 250 20.42 -19.10 23.96
CA ASP A 250 21.32 -18.73 25.05
C ASP A 250 22.10 -17.47 24.64
N LEU A 251 21.50 -16.29 24.86
CA LEU A 251 22.09 -15.00 24.52
C LEU A 251 23.47 -14.78 25.18
N GLY A 252 23.76 -15.49 26.29
CA GLY A 252 25.06 -15.47 26.95
C GLY A 252 26.17 -16.24 26.20
N LYS A 253 25.82 -17.05 25.20
CA LYS A 253 26.77 -17.76 24.31
C LYS A 253 26.96 -17.09 22.95
N LEU A 254 26.19 -16.04 22.65
CA LEU A 254 26.43 -15.21 21.47
C LEU A 254 27.65 -14.34 21.73
N ASP A 255 28.77 -14.68 21.08
CA ASP A 255 29.96 -13.84 21.06
C ASP A 255 29.60 -12.51 20.39
N ILE A 256 29.65 -11.41 21.14
CA ILE A 256 29.22 -10.07 20.70
C ILE A 256 30.03 -9.61 19.47
N ASN A 257 31.20 -10.23 19.22
CA ASN A 257 32.02 -10.01 18.03
C ASN A 257 31.40 -10.56 16.72
N LEU A 258 30.41 -11.46 16.79
CA LEU A 258 29.72 -11.99 15.61
C LEU A 258 28.67 -11.02 15.04
N LEU A 259 28.20 -10.05 15.83
CA LEU A 259 27.08 -9.20 15.44
C LEU A 259 27.47 -7.90 14.74
N ASN A 260 28.75 -7.47 14.75
CA ASN A 260 29.19 -6.22 14.12
C ASN A 260 28.30 -4.99 14.43
N ILE A 261 27.59 -5.02 15.57
CA ILE A 261 26.82 -3.88 16.07
C ILE A 261 27.82 -3.04 16.85
N ASN A 262 28.35 -2.01 16.20
CA ASN A 262 29.11 -0.98 16.89
C ASN A 262 28.13 -0.20 17.79
N VAL A 263 28.29 -0.38 19.10
CA VAL A 263 27.68 0.49 20.14
C VAL A 263 28.32 1.87 20.07
#